data_AF-A0A4R4LKZ4-F1
#
_entry.id   AF-A0A4R4LKZ4-F1
#
_cell.length_a   1.000
_cell.length_b   1.000
_cell.length_c   1.000
_cell.angle_alpha   90.00
_cell.angle_beta   90.00
_cell.angle_gamma   90.00
#
_symmetry.space_group_name_H-M   'P 1'
#
loop_
_entity.id
_entity.type
_entity.pdbx_description
1 polymer ?
#
loop_
_entity_poly.entity_id
_entity_poly.type
_entity_poly.pdbx_seq_one_letter_code
_entity_poly.pdbx_strand_id
1 'polypeptide(L)'
;MRRAVRSKGVQSSAVLSRAALFGGLAVAAAIPPVVAAVRTSTARPAHHQAAALTDGRARTDVPHVIGYRGLRLTVPAGWEVHDLERDPSRCVRYDRHAVYLGRPGPQPDCPARLVGRTEAIHLQPAGRELPAAHGRASRMVVHGAQLATFELPRTVDHEARLTVPEVGVTITGVYGTDPDALQWMLRHTRLATTASDAGSRTSPQASPSTPSVPPMPSVPAMPSIPAIPSAPPLPSIPAAPVVRSVPSVPPEISVPSEPSVPDVPFEPSEPSVPRGPDSASAPIVDRRPWVRGKGFDTCTAPSLAAMRAWRPSFKVTNIYIGGAARGCAQPNLTKRWVREVREMDYRITPTYVGLQAPCSSRPQRFSAKNAASHGAKSAVDAARKARRLGIREGAPIYYDMEAYKTNKPGCRAAVLRFVDSWVRRLKKAGYKPCLYSSVRSGIRDVGRAEGISRPVAIWFANWDGRAKVYGDPFIPDSWWNRHRRIKQYRGGHKETHGGVTINIDSNIVDGRVY
;
A
#
# COMPACT_ATOMS: atom_id res chain seq x y z
N MET A 1 68.15 -49.06 -17.17
CA MET A 1 68.71 -47.69 -17.22
C MET A 1 68.08 -46.90 -16.07
N ARG A 2 68.69 -46.83 -14.87
CA ARG A 2 69.55 -45.73 -14.35
C ARG A 2 68.98 -44.34 -14.68
N ARG A 3 68.81 -43.37 -13.77
CA ARG A 3 68.98 -43.22 -12.31
C ARG A 3 68.42 -41.82 -11.99
N ALA A 4 67.85 -41.63 -10.81
CA ALA A 4 67.62 -40.30 -10.22
C ALA A 4 68.95 -39.59 -9.92
N VAL A 5 69.02 -38.26 -10.08
CA VAL A 5 69.96 -37.40 -9.34
C VAL A 5 69.32 -36.03 -9.07
N ARG A 6 69.57 -35.58 -7.84
CA ARG A 6 69.19 -34.35 -7.15
C ARG A 6 70.48 -33.53 -6.97
N SER A 7 70.46 -32.20 -7.13
CA SER A 7 71.47 -31.30 -6.52
C SER A 7 70.96 -29.84 -6.58
N LYS A 8 70.75 -29.19 -5.42
CA LYS A 8 71.63 -28.18 -4.77
C LYS A 8 71.84 -26.95 -5.67
N GLY A 9 71.53 -25.70 -5.31
CA GLY A 9 71.56 -25.01 -4.02
C GLY A 9 72.63 -23.90 -4.08
N VAL A 10 72.36 -22.75 -3.43
CA VAL A 10 73.28 -21.70 -2.91
C VAL A 10 73.13 -20.28 -3.49
N GLN A 11 72.68 -19.36 -2.61
CA GLN A 11 73.17 -18.00 -2.19
C GLN A 11 73.83 -17.07 -3.22
N SER A 12 73.98 -15.75 -3.05
CA SER A 12 73.47 -14.62 -2.23
C SER A 12 74.15 -13.36 -2.81
N SER A 13 73.72 -12.17 -2.36
CA SER A 13 74.47 -10.89 -2.38
C SER A 13 74.40 -10.07 -3.69
N ALA A 14 74.40 -8.73 -3.72
CA ALA A 14 74.24 -7.67 -2.72
C ALA A 14 74.10 -6.32 -3.48
N VAL A 15 73.31 -5.39 -2.90
CA VAL A 15 73.58 -3.94 -2.74
C VAL A 15 74.10 -3.13 -3.94
N LEU A 16 73.36 -2.07 -4.33
CA LEU A 16 73.90 -0.69 -4.32
C LEU A 16 72.81 0.38 -4.52
N SER A 17 72.79 1.32 -3.58
CA SER A 17 72.00 2.54 -3.50
C SER A 17 72.29 3.55 -4.62
N ARG A 18 71.32 4.42 -4.92
CA ARG A 18 71.56 5.86 -5.09
C ARG A 18 70.28 6.70 -4.97
N ALA A 19 70.44 7.88 -4.36
CA ALA A 19 69.42 8.74 -3.82
C ALA A 19 69.08 9.94 -4.73
N ALA A 20 67.90 10.50 -4.46
CA ALA A 20 67.46 11.91 -4.52
C ALA A 20 67.45 12.69 -5.86
N LEU A 21 66.31 13.33 -6.15
CA LEU A 21 66.19 14.82 -6.21
C LEU A 21 64.74 15.29 -6.45
N PHE A 22 64.38 16.36 -5.73
CA PHE A 22 63.15 17.16 -5.84
C PHE A 22 63.17 18.07 -7.09
N GLY A 23 62.00 18.40 -7.65
CA GLY A 23 61.82 19.49 -8.61
C GLY A 23 60.34 19.71 -8.96
N GLY A 24 59.83 20.93 -8.76
CA GLY A 24 58.41 21.28 -8.82
C GLY A 24 57.91 21.97 -10.10
N LEU A 25 56.59 22.23 -10.08
CA LEU A 25 55.76 23.22 -10.82
C LEU A 25 55.72 23.22 -12.37
N ALA A 26 54.52 23.08 -12.95
CA ALA A 26 53.72 24.19 -13.52
C ALA A 26 52.52 23.70 -14.36
N VAL A 27 51.45 24.51 -14.33
CA VAL A 27 50.13 24.31 -14.96
C VAL A 27 50.08 24.97 -16.34
N ALA A 28 49.39 24.37 -17.31
CA ALA A 28 48.76 25.09 -18.43
C ALA A 28 47.71 24.21 -19.15
N ALA A 29 46.49 24.74 -19.33
CA ALA A 29 45.82 24.87 -20.64
C ALA A 29 44.39 25.43 -20.48
N ALA A 30 44.11 26.44 -21.31
CA ALA A 30 42.93 27.30 -21.36
C ALA A 30 41.75 26.70 -22.15
N ILE A 31 40.54 27.24 -21.95
CA ILE A 31 39.40 27.09 -22.87
C ILE A 31 38.70 28.47 -23.03
N PRO A 32 38.36 28.92 -24.27
CA PRO A 32 37.71 30.21 -24.54
C PRO A 32 36.17 30.13 -24.47
N PRO A 33 35.45 31.28 -24.50
CA PRO A 33 34.00 31.30 -24.40
C PRO A 33 33.30 31.35 -25.77
N VAL A 34 32.11 30.75 -25.88
CA VAL A 34 31.13 31.07 -26.94
C VAL A 34 29.77 31.28 -26.31
N VAL A 35 29.25 32.48 -26.53
CA VAL A 35 27.91 32.96 -26.17
C VAL A 35 26.91 32.47 -27.22
N ALA A 36 25.74 31.99 -26.80
CA ALA A 36 24.56 31.89 -27.65
C ALA A 36 23.29 32.23 -26.86
N ALA A 37 22.56 33.20 -27.40
CA ALA A 37 21.43 33.89 -26.81
C ALA A 37 20.15 33.04 -26.73
N VAL A 38 19.38 33.28 -25.65
CA VAL A 38 18.05 32.74 -25.42
C VAL A 38 17.02 33.54 -26.23
N ARG A 39 16.23 32.86 -27.07
CA ARG A 39 14.93 33.36 -27.55
C ARG A 39 13.82 32.71 -26.73
N THR A 40 13.06 33.54 -26.01
CA THR A 40 11.85 33.16 -25.29
C THR A 40 10.67 33.07 -26.27
N SER A 41 9.95 31.93 -26.29
CA SER A 41 8.61 31.86 -26.89
C SER A 41 7.55 31.88 -25.81
N THR A 42 6.61 32.81 -25.95
CA THR A 42 5.46 33.07 -25.10
C THR A 42 4.48 31.89 -25.07
N ALA A 43 3.96 31.60 -23.87
CA ALA A 43 2.94 30.58 -23.63
C ALA A 43 1.54 31.03 -24.09
N ARG A 44 0.78 30.11 -24.67
CA ARG A 44 -0.66 30.24 -24.97
C ARG A 44 -1.45 29.34 -24.01
N PRO A 45 -2.61 29.77 -23.45
CA PRO A 45 -3.40 28.93 -22.54
C PRO A 45 -4.36 28.04 -23.33
N ALA A 46 -4.54 26.79 -22.91
CA ALA A 46 -5.59 25.91 -23.43
C ALA A 46 -6.66 25.72 -22.35
N HIS A 47 -7.83 26.28 -22.64
CA HIS A 47 -9.10 26.01 -21.98
C HIS A 47 -9.54 24.56 -22.24
N HIS A 48 -10.00 23.86 -21.21
CA HIS A 48 -11.16 22.99 -21.32
C HIS A 48 -11.89 22.89 -19.97
N GLN A 49 -13.03 23.57 -19.93
CA GLN A 49 -14.07 23.41 -18.92
C GLN A 49 -14.61 21.98 -18.98
N ALA A 50 -14.58 21.29 -17.85
CA ALA A 50 -15.47 20.16 -17.59
C ALA A 50 -16.58 20.68 -16.68
N ALA A 51 -17.81 20.57 -17.16
CA ALA A 51 -19.02 21.06 -16.51
C ALA A 51 -19.11 20.59 -15.05
N ALA A 52 -19.21 21.56 -14.15
CA ALA A 52 -19.60 21.34 -12.77
C ALA A 52 -21.11 21.07 -12.74
N LEU A 53 -21.49 19.85 -12.38
CA LEU A 53 -22.79 19.59 -11.76
C LEU A 53 -22.55 19.60 -10.26
N THR A 54 -23.02 20.68 -9.64
CA THR A 54 -22.99 20.96 -8.21
C THR A 54 -23.97 20.06 -7.47
N ASP A 55 -23.49 19.42 -6.40
CA ASP A 55 -24.35 19.10 -5.26
C ASP A 55 -23.54 19.22 -3.94
N GLY A 56 -23.71 20.34 -3.24
CA GLY A 56 -24.37 20.25 -1.94
C GLY A 56 -23.61 20.40 -0.61
N ARG A 57 -22.30 20.73 -0.52
CA ARG A 57 -21.74 21.43 0.66
C ARG A 57 -20.36 22.06 0.39
N ALA A 58 -20.19 23.30 0.87
CA ALA A 58 -19.16 24.24 0.46
C ALA A 58 -17.72 23.79 0.73
N ARG A 59 -16.84 23.92 -0.27
CA ARG A 59 -15.41 24.17 -0.01
C ARG A 59 -15.33 25.49 0.74
N THR A 60 -14.90 25.45 2.00
CA THR A 60 -14.63 26.66 2.77
C THR A 60 -13.16 27.03 2.58
N ASP A 61 -12.90 28.26 2.15
CA ASP A 61 -11.52 28.78 1.97
C ASP A 61 -10.83 29.13 3.30
N VAL A 62 -11.49 28.87 4.43
CA VAL A 62 -10.98 29.08 5.79
C VAL A 62 -11.03 27.74 6.56
N PRO A 63 -10.06 27.45 7.44
CA PRO A 63 -10.17 26.31 8.34
C PRO A 63 -11.45 26.40 9.17
N HIS A 64 -12.14 25.28 9.35
CA HIS A 64 -13.38 25.23 10.12
C HIS A 64 -13.40 24.01 11.04
N VAL A 65 -14.22 24.06 12.08
CA VAL A 65 -14.35 22.97 13.04
C VAL A 65 -15.61 22.16 12.74
N ILE A 66 -15.46 20.84 12.66
CA ILE A 66 -16.58 19.91 12.55
C ILE A 66 -16.70 19.06 13.81
N GLY A 67 -17.92 18.64 14.13
CA GLY A 67 -18.22 17.70 15.22
C GLY A 67 -18.59 16.32 14.69
N TYR A 68 -18.09 15.26 15.33
CA TYR A 68 -18.54 13.89 15.07
C TYR A 68 -18.52 13.07 16.37
N ARG A 69 -19.71 12.67 16.86
CA ARG A 69 -19.88 11.81 18.04
C ARG A 69 -19.06 12.23 19.27
N GLY A 70 -19.04 13.53 19.59
CA GLY A 70 -18.27 14.04 20.73
C GLY A 70 -16.80 14.33 20.44
N LEU A 71 -16.34 14.16 19.20
CA LEU A 71 -15.03 14.63 18.72
C LEU A 71 -15.19 15.95 17.97
N ARG A 72 -14.36 16.95 18.26
CA ARG A 72 -14.22 18.19 17.48
C ARG A 72 -12.93 18.14 16.69
N LEU A 73 -13.01 18.25 15.38
CA LEU A 73 -11.89 18.19 14.44
C LEU A 73 -11.79 19.51 13.67
N THR A 74 -10.61 20.12 13.66
CA THR A 74 -10.31 21.25 12.78
C THR A 74 -9.95 20.72 11.40
N VAL A 75 -10.72 21.14 10.40
CA VAL A 75 -10.56 20.79 8.98
C VAL A 75 -9.79 21.91 8.28
N PRO A 76 -8.69 21.62 7.57
CA PRO A 76 -7.94 22.63 6.83
C PRO A 76 -8.80 23.30 5.74
N ALA A 77 -8.42 24.52 5.36
CA ALA A 77 -9.06 25.23 4.25
C ALA A 77 -9.02 24.39 2.95
N GLY A 78 -10.11 24.41 2.18
CA GLY A 78 -10.22 23.72 0.90
C GLY A 78 -10.44 22.21 0.98
N TRP A 79 -10.45 21.59 2.17
CA TRP A 79 -10.80 20.17 2.32
C TRP A 79 -12.31 19.97 2.24
N GLU A 80 -12.73 18.91 1.56
CA GLU A 80 -14.14 18.52 1.50
C GLU A 80 -14.56 17.80 2.79
N VAL A 81 -15.79 17.99 3.26
CA VAL A 81 -16.36 17.21 4.37
C VAL A 81 -17.60 16.50 3.89
N HIS A 82 -17.57 15.17 3.94
CA HIS A 82 -18.64 14.30 3.46
C HIS A 82 -19.27 13.54 4.64
N ASP A 83 -20.57 13.72 4.83
CA ASP A 83 -21.35 12.97 5.81
C ASP A 83 -21.94 11.73 5.12
N LEU A 84 -21.35 10.57 5.38
CA LEU A 84 -21.74 9.29 4.78
C LEU A 84 -23.05 8.75 5.37
N GLU A 85 -23.49 9.27 6.52
CA GLU A 85 -24.81 8.93 7.06
C GLU A 85 -25.91 9.66 6.29
N ARG A 86 -25.60 10.82 5.66
CA ARG A 86 -26.50 11.56 4.76
C ARG A 86 -26.40 11.16 3.30
N ASP A 87 -25.19 10.89 2.81
CA ASP A 87 -24.93 10.42 1.44
C ASP A 87 -24.24 9.04 1.49
N PRO A 88 -25.01 7.96 1.75
CA PRO A 88 -24.46 6.62 1.89
C PRO A 88 -23.89 6.05 0.59
N SER A 89 -24.25 6.61 -0.57
CA SER A 89 -23.67 6.27 -1.87
C SER A 89 -22.30 6.91 -2.12
N ARG A 90 -21.88 7.91 -1.33
CA ARG A 90 -20.60 8.57 -1.51
C ARG A 90 -19.44 7.61 -1.34
N CYS A 91 -18.57 7.57 -2.34
CA CYS A 91 -17.31 6.85 -2.23
C CYS A 91 -16.36 7.53 -1.23
N VAL A 92 -15.81 6.75 -0.30
CA VAL A 92 -14.66 7.18 0.50
C VAL A 92 -13.41 7.11 -0.37
N ARG A 93 -12.94 8.29 -0.77
CA ARG A 93 -11.77 8.47 -1.63
C ARG A 93 -10.59 8.99 -0.84
N TYR A 94 -9.51 8.22 -0.82
CA TYR A 94 -8.25 8.60 -0.17
C TYR A 94 -7.27 9.30 -1.10
N ASP A 95 -7.63 9.50 -2.36
CA ASP A 95 -6.85 10.21 -3.37
C ASP A 95 -7.20 11.71 -3.49
N ARG A 96 -7.94 12.25 -2.51
CA ARG A 96 -8.32 13.67 -2.40
C ARG A 96 -8.33 14.15 -0.95
N HIS A 97 -8.11 15.43 -0.74
CA HIS A 97 -8.21 16.09 0.56
C HIS A 97 -9.66 16.13 1.03
N ALA A 98 -10.02 15.21 1.92
CA ALA A 98 -11.39 15.08 2.40
C ALA A 98 -11.47 14.48 3.80
N VAL A 99 -12.51 14.87 4.54
CA VAL A 99 -12.94 14.25 5.78
C VAL A 99 -14.26 13.53 5.54
N TYR A 100 -14.32 12.26 5.88
CA TYR A 100 -15.53 11.45 5.78
C TYR A 100 -16.04 11.13 7.18
N LEU A 101 -17.34 11.33 7.42
CA LEU A 101 -18.00 11.09 8.69
C LEU A 101 -18.97 9.93 8.55
N GLY A 102 -18.93 8.96 9.46
CA GLY A 102 -19.85 7.82 9.45
C GLY A 102 -19.32 6.60 8.72
N ARG A 103 -20.19 5.61 8.53
CA ARG A 103 -19.87 4.42 7.73
C ARG A 103 -20.36 4.65 6.30
N PRO A 104 -19.55 4.37 5.28
CA PRO A 104 -20.08 4.32 3.91
C PRO A 104 -21.21 3.30 3.84
N GLY A 105 -22.20 3.58 2.99
CA GLY A 105 -23.30 2.67 2.73
C GLY A 105 -22.84 1.35 2.14
N PRO A 106 -23.75 0.37 2.01
CA PRO A 106 -23.43 -0.97 1.52
C PRO A 106 -22.98 -0.99 0.04
N GLN A 107 -23.23 0.09 -0.72
CA GLN A 107 -22.99 0.21 -2.16
C GLN A 107 -22.47 1.61 -2.51
N PRO A 108 -21.23 1.96 -2.13
CA PRO A 108 -20.68 3.25 -2.49
C PRO A 108 -20.31 3.27 -3.98
N ASP A 109 -20.59 4.38 -4.65
CA ASP A 109 -20.31 4.63 -6.06
C ASP A 109 -18.81 4.96 -6.26
N CYS A 110 -17.97 3.96 -6.02
CA CYS A 110 -16.52 4.07 -6.15
C CYS A 110 -16.04 3.69 -7.55
N PRO A 111 -15.26 4.55 -8.23
CA PRO A 111 -14.53 4.15 -9.43
C PRO A 111 -13.67 2.92 -9.14
N ALA A 112 -13.65 1.95 -10.06
CA ALA A 112 -13.08 0.61 -9.84
C ALA A 112 -11.56 0.66 -9.62
N ARG A 113 -10.90 1.66 -10.20
CA ARG A 113 -9.47 1.95 -10.06
C ARG A 113 -9.27 3.36 -9.55
N LEU A 114 -9.31 3.51 -8.23
CA LEU A 114 -8.73 4.67 -7.57
C LEU A 114 -7.40 4.27 -6.98
N VAL A 115 -6.35 4.96 -7.39
CA VAL A 115 -5.02 4.65 -6.92
C VAL A 115 -4.19 5.92 -6.83
N GLY A 116 -3.43 6.00 -5.74
CA GLY A 116 -2.92 7.25 -5.22
C GLY A 116 -3.60 7.54 -3.89
N ARG A 117 -2.83 8.09 -2.95
CA ARG A 117 -3.37 8.66 -1.72
C ARG A 117 -2.83 10.06 -1.51
N THR A 118 -3.61 10.86 -0.82
CA THR A 118 -3.22 12.13 -0.23
C THR A 118 -3.75 12.12 1.21
N GLU A 119 -3.67 13.24 1.88
CA GLU A 119 -4.11 13.44 3.24
C GLU A 119 -5.63 13.43 3.26
N ALA A 120 -6.22 12.41 3.88
CA ALA A 120 -7.67 12.28 4.11
C ALA A 120 -7.95 11.64 5.47
N ILE A 121 -9.09 11.96 6.07
CA ILE A 121 -9.52 11.40 7.35
C ILE A 121 -10.88 10.74 7.18
N HIS A 122 -11.06 9.56 7.75
CA HIS A 122 -12.34 8.89 7.87
C HIS A 122 -12.65 8.59 9.33
N LEU A 123 -13.66 9.27 9.86
CA LEU A 123 -14.18 9.10 11.21
C LEU A 123 -15.38 8.16 11.17
N GLN A 124 -15.33 7.08 11.95
CA GLN A 124 -16.41 6.10 12.01
C GLN A 124 -16.66 5.63 13.46
N PRO A 125 -17.86 5.11 13.77
CA PRO A 125 -18.13 4.54 15.09
C PRO A 125 -17.25 3.31 15.32
N ALA A 126 -16.57 3.26 16.47
CA ALA A 126 -15.89 2.08 16.96
C ALA A 126 -16.93 0.97 17.18
N GLY A 127 -16.73 -0.20 16.56
CA GLY A 127 -17.62 -1.34 16.74
C GLY A 127 -17.50 -1.94 18.16
N ARG A 128 -18.59 -2.53 18.68
CA ARG A 128 -18.64 -3.30 19.95
C ARG A 128 -17.99 -4.69 19.84
N GLU A 129 -16.83 -4.80 19.19
CA GLU A 129 -16.02 -6.03 19.21
C GLU A 129 -14.85 -5.82 20.18
N LEU A 130 -14.91 -6.50 21.34
CA LEU A 130 -13.81 -6.69 22.29
C LEU A 130 -12.62 -7.44 21.62
N PRO A 131 -11.39 -7.33 22.17
CA PRO A 131 -10.17 -7.23 21.38
C PRO A 131 -9.73 -8.58 20.81
N ALA A 132 -9.83 -8.73 19.49
CA ALA A 132 -9.00 -9.68 18.77
C ALA A 132 -7.78 -8.93 18.23
N ALA A 133 -6.61 -9.30 18.74
CA ALA A 133 -5.35 -9.03 18.08
C ALA A 133 -5.52 -9.22 16.57
N HIS A 134 -5.20 -8.19 15.79
CA HIS A 134 -4.38 -8.27 14.59
C HIS A 134 -4.50 -7.00 13.76
N GLY A 135 -3.35 -6.34 13.57
CA GLY A 135 -3.02 -5.84 12.25
C GLY A 135 -2.37 -4.48 12.10
N ARG A 136 -1.11 -4.34 12.55
CA ARG A 136 -0.29 -3.11 12.41
C ARG A 136 -0.48 -2.42 11.02
N ALA A 137 -1.43 -1.51 10.83
CA ALA A 137 -1.31 -0.16 11.36
C ALA A 137 -1.73 -0.32 12.81
N SER A 138 -0.85 -0.06 13.77
CA SER A 138 -1.18 -0.34 15.17
C SER A 138 -2.51 0.36 15.43
N ARG A 139 -3.56 -0.40 15.78
CA ARG A 139 -4.81 0.21 16.20
C ARG A 139 -4.47 0.83 17.54
N MET A 140 -4.07 2.08 17.49
CA MET A 140 -3.54 2.80 18.63
C MET A 140 -4.76 3.28 19.38
N VAL A 141 -4.93 2.78 20.60
CA VAL A 141 -5.86 3.41 21.53
C VAL A 141 -5.18 4.71 21.92
N VAL A 142 -5.79 5.83 21.52
CA VAL A 142 -5.30 7.17 21.83
C VAL A 142 -6.43 7.85 22.55
N HIS A 143 -6.23 8.12 23.83
CA HIS A 143 -7.20 8.84 24.63
C HIS A 143 -7.37 10.26 24.09
N GLY A 144 -8.56 10.82 24.26
CA GLY A 144 -8.87 12.15 23.72
C GLY A 144 -7.89 13.24 24.18
N ALA A 145 -7.40 13.13 25.42
CA ALA A 145 -6.37 14.02 25.99
C ALA A 145 -4.98 13.87 25.34
N GLN A 146 -4.69 12.70 24.75
CA GLN A 146 -3.40 12.37 24.13
C GLN A 146 -3.33 12.75 22.65
N LEU A 147 -4.46 13.03 21.99
CA LEU A 147 -4.48 13.38 20.56
C LEU A 147 -3.60 14.59 20.22
N ALA A 148 -3.50 15.56 21.14
CA ALA A 148 -2.70 16.77 20.98
C ALA A 148 -1.17 16.50 20.93
N THR A 149 -0.71 15.46 21.64
CA THR A 149 0.70 15.12 21.80
C THR A 149 1.10 13.86 21.06
N PHE A 150 0.14 13.10 20.55
CA PHE A 150 0.38 11.86 19.81
C PHE A 150 1.18 12.10 18.52
N GLU A 151 2.26 11.34 18.34
CA GLU A 151 3.06 11.37 17.11
C GLU A 151 2.63 10.24 16.15
N LEU A 152 2.25 10.62 14.93
CA LEU A 152 1.87 9.68 13.89
C LEU A 152 3.11 8.91 13.39
N PRO A 153 3.15 7.57 13.55
CA PRO A 153 4.25 6.79 13.02
C PRO A 153 4.20 6.79 11.49
N ARG A 154 5.36 6.95 10.86
CA ARG A 154 5.52 6.74 9.41
C ARG A 154 5.39 5.24 9.11
N THR A 155 4.27 4.85 8.52
CA THR A 155 3.92 3.47 8.21
C THR A 155 4.14 3.20 6.72
N VAL A 156 4.52 1.97 6.39
CA VAL A 156 4.70 1.55 4.99
C VAL A 156 3.39 1.53 4.19
N ASP A 157 2.25 1.57 4.88
CA ASP A 157 0.91 1.66 4.30
C ASP A 157 0.34 3.08 4.28
N HIS A 158 1.11 4.08 4.73
CA HIS A 158 0.74 5.49 4.73
C HIS A 158 -0.68 5.71 5.30
N GLU A 159 -0.96 4.96 6.36
CA GLU A 159 -2.26 4.83 7.01
C GLU A 159 -2.03 4.65 8.51
N ALA A 160 -2.79 5.39 9.30
CA ALA A 160 -2.88 5.26 10.74
C ALA A 160 -4.33 5.05 11.16
N ARG A 161 -4.55 4.16 12.12
CA ARG A 161 -5.88 3.91 12.70
C ARG A 161 -5.84 4.11 14.20
N LEU A 162 -6.48 5.17 14.66
CA LEU A 162 -6.56 5.53 16.08
C LEU A 162 -7.97 5.20 16.57
N THR A 163 -8.10 4.63 17.76
CA THR A 163 -9.39 4.47 18.43
C THR A 163 -9.40 5.39 19.63
N VAL A 164 -10.41 6.25 19.69
CA VAL A 164 -10.67 7.17 20.79
C VAL A 164 -11.84 6.58 21.59
N PRO A 165 -11.56 5.81 22.66
CA PRO A 165 -12.55 5.00 23.36
C PRO A 165 -13.63 5.83 24.05
N GLU A 166 -13.29 7.02 24.56
CA GLU A 166 -14.18 7.92 25.31
C GLU A 166 -15.42 8.33 24.51
N VAL A 167 -15.27 8.41 23.19
CA VAL A 167 -16.34 8.78 22.26
C VAL A 167 -16.74 7.64 21.32
N GLY A 168 -16.12 6.46 21.48
CA GLY A 168 -16.35 5.32 20.61
C GLY A 168 -16.11 5.65 19.13
N VAL A 169 -15.04 6.38 18.79
CA VAL A 169 -14.70 6.75 17.41
C VAL A 169 -13.40 6.09 16.98
N THR A 170 -13.36 5.59 15.75
CA THR A 170 -12.12 5.20 15.08
C THR A 170 -11.77 6.23 14.01
N ILE A 171 -10.59 6.82 14.12
CA ILE A 171 -10.00 7.75 13.16
C ILE A 171 -9.09 6.95 12.22
N THR A 172 -9.44 6.89 10.94
CA THR A 172 -8.54 6.36 9.90
C THR A 172 -7.95 7.54 9.13
N GLY A 173 -6.69 7.85 9.42
CA GLY A 173 -5.91 8.86 8.70
C GLY A 173 -5.07 8.21 7.61
N VAL A 174 -5.05 8.82 6.43
CA VAL A 174 -4.29 8.33 5.27
C VAL A 174 -3.50 9.49 4.69
N TYR A 175 -2.27 9.27 4.22
CA TYR A 175 -1.39 10.35 3.78
C TYR A 175 -0.63 10.04 2.50
N GLY A 176 -0.18 11.10 1.83
CA GLY A 176 0.55 11.05 0.57
C GLY A 176 1.97 10.55 0.77
N THR A 177 2.93 11.45 0.90
CA THR A 177 4.32 11.13 1.25
C THR A 177 4.69 11.54 2.67
N ASP A 178 3.97 12.51 3.24
CA ASP A 178 4.22 13.08 4.56
C ASP A 178 2.95 13.10 5.40
N PRO A 179 2.96 12.61 6.66
CA PRO A 179 1.82 12.70 7.56
C PRO A 179 1.54 14.10 8.15
N ASP A 180 2.33 15.14 7.88
CA ASP A 180 2.25 16.44 8.57
C ASP A 180 0.84 17.07 8.62
N ALA A 181 0.06 17.02 7.53
CA ALA A 181 -1.30 17.58 7.58
C ALA A 181 -2.22 16.77 8.50
N LEU A 182 -2.10 15.43 8.49
CA LEU A 182 -2.83 14.58 9.44
C LEU A 182 -2.36 14.83 10.87
N GLN A 183 -1.05 14.98 11.07
CA GLN A 183 -0.46 15.26 12.38
C GLN A 183 -1.01 16.56 12.92
N TRP A 184 -1.05 17.61 12.10
CA TRP A 184 -1.64 18.89 12.45
C TRP A 184 -3.12 18.75 12.82
N MET A 185 -3.92 18.04 12.02
CA MET A 185 -5.34 17.81 12.31
C MET A 185 -5.55 17.09 13.65
N LEU A 186 -4.77 16.03 13.93
CA LEU A 186 -4.84 15.32 15.21
C LEU A 186 -4.46 16.23 16.38
N ARG A 187 -3.43 17.07 16.22
CA ARG A 187 -3.01 18.04 17.24
C ARG A 187 -4.08 19.06 17.59
N HIS A 188 -4.99 19.35 16.67
CA HIS A 188 -6.12 20.28 16.85
C HIS A 188 -7.45 19.56 17.12
N THR A 189 -7.44 18.22 17.23
CA THR A 189 -8.62 17.45 17.58
C THR A 189 -8.83 17.47 19.10
N ARG A 190 -10.06 17.70 19.55
CA ARG A 190 -10.42 17.73 20.99
C ARG A 190 -11.69 16.93 21.24
N LEU A 191 -11.88 16.45 22.46
CA LEU A 191 -13.19 15.99 22.91
C LEU A 191 -14.12 17.19 23.07
N ALA A 192 -15.39 17.02 22.71
CA ALA A 192 -16.44 17.96 23.05
C ALA A 192 -16.74 17.83 24.54
N THR A 193 -16.61 18.92 25.29
CA THR A 193 -17.05 19.01 26.69
C THR A 193 -18.55 18.80 26.74
N THR A 194 -19.01 17.77 27.44
CA THR A 194 -20.43 17.62 27.79
C THR A 194 -20.83 18.80 28.66
N ALA A 195 -21.87 19.52 28.28
CA ALA A 195 -22.50 20.53 29.13
C ALA A 195 -23.14 19.82 30.34
N SER A 196 -22.34 19.52 31.36
CA SER A 196 -22.80 19.06 32.68
C SER A 196 -21.95 19.61 33.84
N ASP A 197 -21.01 20.52 33.57
CA ASP A 197 -20.33 21.35 34.59
C ASP A 197 -20.70 22.83 34.45
N ALA A 198 -21.97 23.11 34.19
CA ALA A 198 -22.55 24.44 34.35
C ALA A 198 -23.35 24.46 35.66
N GLY A 199 -22.64 24.64 36.78
CA GLY A 199 -23.26 24.60 38.10
C GLY A 199 -22.31 24.94 39.23
N SER A 200 -21.62 26.09 39.16
CA SER A 200 -21.43 26.97 40.32
C SER A 200 -20.59 28.17 39.90
N ARG A 201 -21.27 29.29 39.63
CA ARG A 201 -20.78 30.63 39.97
C ARG A 201 -21.96 31.59 39.85
N THR A 202 -22.47 31.92 41.03
CA THR A 202 -23.42 32.99 41.30
C THR A 202 -22.97 34.31 40.64
N SER A 203 -23.92 34.99 40.00
CA SER A 203 -23.81 36.39 39.59
C SER A 203 -23.50 37.29 40.80
N PRO A 204 -23.02 38.51 40.52
CA PRO A 204 -23.93 39.64 40.71
C PRO A 204 -24.12 40.49 39.45
N GLN A 205 -25.31 41.04 39.40
CA GLN A 205 -25.94 41.87 38.39
C GLN A 205 -25.29 43.27 38.27
N ALA A 206 -25.16 43.78 37.04
CA ALA A 206 -25.20 45.22 36.74
C ALA A 206 -25.61 45.46 35.27
N SER A 207 -26.47 46.46 35.09
CA SER A 207 -27.27 46.87 33.92
C SER A 207 -26.46 47.50 32.75
N PRO A 208 -27.11 47.81 31.59
CA PRO A 208 -26.45 47.91 30.30
C PRO A 208 -26.07 49.34 29.89
N SER A 209 -25.02 49.47 29.06
CA SER A 209 -24.66 50.70 28.35
C SER A 209 -24.32 50.41 26.88
N THR A 210 -24.80 51.30 26.02
CA THR A 210 -24.76 51.36 24.55
C THR A 210 -23.36 51.28 23.90
N PRO A 211 -23.27 51.00 22.57
CA PRO A 211 -22.04 50.57 21.93
C PRO A 211 -21.18 51.76 21.46
N SER A 212 -19.88 51.71 21.74
CA SER A 212 -18.87 52.57 21.10
C SER A 212 -18.05 51.76 20.12
N VAL A 213 -18.02 52.22 18.86
CA VAL A 213 -17.26 51.66 17.74
C VAL A 213 -15.76 51.81 18.01
N PRO A 214 -14.93 50.75 17.97
CA PRO A 214 -13.48 50.89 17.98
C PRO A 214 -12.96 51.32 16.60
N PRO A 215 -11.93 52.18 16.54
CA PRO A 215 -11.34 52.67 15.28
C PRO A 215 -10.54 51.56 14.57
N MET A 216 -10.41 51.66 13.24
CA MET A 216 -9.59 50.73 12.44
C MET A 216 -8.13 50.72 12.92
N PRO A 217 -7.51 49.54 13.08
CA PRO A 217 -6.09 49.48 13.38
C PRO A 217 -5.24 49.83 12.14
N SER A 218 -4.26 50.69 12.35
CA SER A 218 -3.24 51.09 11.38
C SER A 218 -2.40 49.91 10.91
N VAL A 219 -2.08 49.89 9.61
CA VAL A 219 -1.20 48.90 8.98
C VAL A 219 0.21 48.97 9.59
N PRO A 220 0.77 47.86 10.09
CA PRO A 220 2.16 47.85 10.54
C PRO A 220 3.12 47.97 9.34
N ALA A 221 4.15 48.80 9.49
CA ALA A 221 5.24 48.93 8.53
C ALA A 221 5.99 47.59 8.38
N MET A 222 6.39 47.27 7.15
CA MET A 222 7.13 46.04 6.85
C MET A 222 8.47 45.99 7.61
N PRO A 223 8.79 44.87 8.28
CA PRO A 223 10.12 44.68 8.85
C PRO A 223 11.14 44.39 7.74
N SER A 224 12.31 45.05 7.83
CA SER A 224 13.47 44.79 6.97
C SER A 224 13.98 43.37 7.12
N ILE A 225 14.33 42.74 5.99
CA ILE A 225 14.85 41.37 5.90
C ILE A 225 16.25 41.31 6.57
N PRO A 226 16.49 40.41 7.55
CA PRO A 226 17.82 40.17 8.08
C PRO A 226 18.74 39.53 7.04
N ALA A 227 20.01 39.94 7.02
CA ALA A 227 21.04 39.34 6.16
C ALA A 227 21.21 37.84 6.43
N ILE A 228 21.34 37.07 5.35
CA ILE A 228 21.47 35.60 5.36
C ILE A 228 22.85 35.22 5.96
N PRO A 229 22.93 34.43 7.03
CA PRO A 229 24.20 33.93 7.52
C PRO A 229 24.80 32.91 6.55
N SER A 230 26.12 32.98 6.35
CA SER A 230 26.89 32.07 5.51
C SER A 230 26.74 30.60 5.96
N ALA A 231 26.65 29.70 4.98
CA ALA A 231 26.53 28.27 5.21
C ALA A 231 27.75 27.70 5.97
N PRO A 232 27.55 26.77 6.92
CA PRO A 232 28.65 26.09 7.58
C PRO A 232 29.37 25.13 6.62
N PRO A 233 30.67 24.86 6.83
CA PRO A 233 31.41 23.92 5.99
C PRO A 233 30.90 22.49 6.15
N LEU A 234 30.99 21.72 5.06
CA LEU A 234 30.59 20.30 5.01
C LEU A 234 31.46 19.44 5.95
N PRO A 235 30.88 18.44 6.64
CA PRO A 235 31.66 17.52 7.46
C PRO A 235 32.47 16.53 6.62
N SER A 236 33.69 16.26 7.06
CA SER A 236 34.61 15.28 6.45
C SER A 236 34.08 13.84 6.58
N ILE A 237 34.26 13.06 5.50
CA ILE A 237 33.84 11.66 5.41
C ILE A 237 34.82 10.79 6.23
N PRO A 238 34.36 9.93 7.15
CA PRO A 238 35.24 9.00 7.84
C PRO A 238 35.72 7.88 6.91
N ALA A 239 36.98 7.45 7.11
CA ALA A 239 37.59 6.34 6.39
C ALA A 239 36.85 5.02 6.60
N ALA A 240 36.84 4.17 5.57
CA ALA A 240 36.17 2.88 5.57
C ALA A 240 36.71 1.93 6.66
N PRO A 241 35.86 1.09 7.28
CA PRO A 241 36.30 0.14 8.28
C PRO A 241 37.12 -1.00 7.65
N VAL A 242 38.24 -1.35 8.30
CA VAL A 242 39.03 -2.54 7.99
C VAL A 242 38.22 -3.79 8.29
N VAL A 243 38.13 -4.68 7.30
CA VAL A 243 37.40 -5.95 7.39
C VAL A 243 38.18 -6.90 8.32
N ARG A 244 37.57 -7.34 9.42
CA ARG A 244 38.12 -8.43 10.26
C ARG A 244 37.90 -9.78 9.56
N SER A 245 38.94 -10.59 9.55
CA SER A 245 38.95 -11.97 9.06
C SER A 245 37.91 -12.83 9.77
N VAL A 246 37.20 -13.66 8.98
CA VAL A 246 36.15 -14.58 9.43
C VAL A 246 36.79 -15.76 10.19
N PRO A 247 36.29 -16.18 11.36
CA PRO A 247 36.73 -17.41 12.01
C PRO A 247 36.16 -18.64 11.29
N SER A 248 36.97 -19.71 11.21
CA SER A 248 36.60 -21.01 10.65
C SER A 248 35.46 -21.67 11.43
N VAL A 249 34.55 -22.29 10.67
CA VAL A 249 33.39 -23.04 11.17
C VAL A 249 33.86 -24.36 11.81
N PRO A 250 33.38 -24.74 13.01
CA PRO A 250 33.65 -26.06 13.59
C PRO A 250 32.87 -27.17 12.86
N PRO A 251 33.35 -28.43 12.89
CA PRO A 251 32.66 -29.54 12.22
C PRO A 251 31.35 -29.91 12.93
N GLU A 252 30.39 -30.40 12.14
CA GLU A 252 29.05 -30.82 12.58
C GLU A 252 29.09 -31.89 13.69
N ILE A 253 28.28 -31.68 14.74
CA ILE A 253 27.92 -32.71 15.70
C ILE A 253 26.93 -33.66 15.02
N SER A 254 27.30 -34.94 14.96
CA SER A 254 26.44 -36.03 14.47
C SER A 254 25.22 -36.19 15.38
N VAL A 255 24.02 -36.17 14.77
CA VAL A 255 22.76 -36.50 15.43
C VAL A 255 22.70 -38.00 15.75
N PRO A 256 22.24 -38.41 16.94
CA PRO A 256 22.00 -39.82 17.23
C PRO A 256 20.71 -40.29 16.54
N SER A 257 20.73 -41.56 16.11
CA SER A 257 19.58 -42.25 15.51
C SER A 257 18.41 -42.37 16.50
N GLU A 258 17.21 -42.14 15.98
CA GLU A 258 15.92 -42.25 16.69
C GLU A 258 15.66 -43.72 17.11
N PRO A 259 15.17 -43.99 18.34
CA PRO A 259 14.82 -45.34 18.75
C PRO A 259 13.49 -45.79 18.12
N SER A 260 13.45 -47.05 17.67
CA SER A 260 12.25 -47.68 17.14
C SER A 260 11.16 -47.79 18.21
N VAL A 261 9.97 -47.28 17.88
CA VAL A 261 8.73 -47.45 18.67
C VAL A 261 8.28 -48.91 18.59
N PRO A 262 7.88 -49.55 19.72
CA PRO A 262 7.31 -50.89 19.67
C PRO A 262 5.86 -50.86 19.14
N ASP A 263 5.50 -51.92 18.41
CA ASP A 263 4.15 -52.14 17.86
C ASP A 263 3.09 -52.17 18.97
N VAL A 264 2.07 -51.32 18.81
CA VAL A 264 0.86 -51.34 19.64
C VAL A 264 -0.08 -52.46 19.17
N PRO A 265 -0.66 -53.27 20.06
CA PRO A 265 -1.65 -54.29 19.70
C PRO A 265 -2.92 -53.68 19.08
N PHE A 266 -3.44 -54.37 18.07
CA PHE A 266 -4.72 -54.07 17.41
C PHE A 266 -5.89 -54.05 18.42
N GLU A 267 -6.59 -52.93 18.52
CA GLU A 267 -7.93 -52.85 19.12
C GLU A 267 -8.99 -53.35 18.11
N PRO A 268 -9.98 -54.16 18.53
CA PRO A 268 -11.04 -54.61 17.65
C PRO A 268 -12.03 -53.47 17.33
N SER A 269 -12.51 -53.46 16.09
CA SER A 269 -13.41 -52.44 15.54
C SER A 269 -14.80 -52.46 16.19
N GLU A 270 -15.30 -51.31 16.63
CA GLU A 270 -16.69 -51.15 17.05
C GLU A 270 -17.68 -51.31 15.88
N PRO A 271 -18.89 -51.86 16.13
CA PRO A 271 -19.87 -52.13 15.08
C PRO A 271 -20.53 -50.85 14.55
N SER A 272 -20.75 -50.83 13.23
CA SER A 272 -21.32 -49.72 12.50
C SER A 272 -22.81 -49.51 12.81
N VAL A 273 -23.18 -48.33 13.32
CA VAL A 273 -24.58 -47.89 13.42
C VAL A 273 -25.09 -47.51 12.01
N PRO A 274 -26.26 -47.97 11.56
CA PRO A 274 -26.80 -47.60 10.25
C PRO A 274 -27.24 -46.13 10.27
N ARG A 275 -26.69 -45.32 9.35
CA ARG A 275 -27.15 -43.95 9.10
C ARG A 275 -28.29 -43.99 8.09
N GLY A 276 -29.46 -43.49 8.49
CA GLY A 276 -30.65 -43.33 7.65
C GLY A 276 -30.45 -42.36 6.47
N PRO A 277 -31.49 -42.20 5.62
CA PRO A 277 -31.34 -41.58 4.30
C PRO A 277 -31.18 -40.05 4.37
N ASP A 278 -30.32 -39.56 3.48
CA ASP A 278 -30.21 -38.20 2.93
C ASP A 278 -29.94 -37.02 3.87
N SER A 279 -28.69 -36.93 4.33
CA SER A 279 -28.04 -35.62 4.49
C SER A 279 -27.56 -35.15 3.12
N ALA A 280 -28.26 -34.15 2.56
CA ALA A 280 -27.84 -33.41 1.38
C ALA A 280 -26.34 -33.10 1.46
N SER A 281 -25.58 -33.61 0.47
CA SER A 281 -24.14 -33.38 0.38
C SER A 281 -23.85 -31.88 0.44
N ALA A 282 -23.11 -31.46 1.46
CA ALA A 282 -22.57 -30.10 1.52
C ALA A 282 -21.88 -29.78 0.18
N PRO A 283 -22.06 -28.57 -0.37
CA PRO A 283 -21.48 -28.23 -1.67
C PRO A 283 -19.98 -28.48 -1.63
N ILE A 284 -19.49 -29.29 -2.57
CA ILE A 284 -18.05 -29.56 -2.74
C ILE A 284 -17.40 -28.24 -3.11
N VAL A 285 -16.82 -27.56 -2.12
CA VAL A 285 -16.05 -26.34 -2.36
C VAL A 285 -14.87 -26.73 -3.24
N ASP A 286 -14.84 -26.22 -4.47
CA ASP A 286 -13.76 -26.48 -5.43
C ASP A 286 -12.42 -26.11 -4.80
N ARG A 287 -11.64 -27.13 -4.44
CA ARG A 287 -10.33 -26.97 -3.77
C ARG A 287 -9.20 -26.69 -4.74
N ARG A 288 -9.46 -26.64 -6.05
CA ARG A 288 -8.42 -26.28 -7.02
C ARG A 288 -7.84 -24.92 -6.65
N PRO A 289 -6.51 -24.74 -6.77
CA PRO A 289 -5.87 -23.47 -6.47
C PRO A 289 -6.06 -22.44 -7.59
N TRP A 290 -6.91 -22.75 -8.59
CA TRP A 290 -7.21 -21.95 -9.77
C TRP A 290 -8.66 -22.15 -10.20
N VAL A 291 -9.16 -21.23 -11.04
CA VAL A 291 -10.51 -21.31 -11.62
C VAL A 291 -10.55 -20.74 -13.03
N ARG A 292 -11.59 -21.10 -13.79
CA ARG A 292 -11.98 -20.41 -15.02
C ARG A 292 -13.32 -19.69 -14.86
N GLY A 293 -13.42 -18.50 -15.44
CA GLY A 293 -14.70 -17.77 -15.52
C GLY A 293 -14.54 -16.25 -15.50
N LYS A 294 -15.68 -15.57 -15.61
CA LYS A 294 -15.74 -14.12 -15.45
C LYS A 294 -15.38 -13.72 -14.03
N GLY A 295 -14.56 -12.70 -13.92
CA GLY A 295 -14.26 -12.03 -12.67
C GLY A 295 -14.49 -10.53 -12.78
N PHE A 296 -14.53 -9.86 -11.64
CA PHE A 296 -14.53 -8.40 -11.58
C PHE A 296 -13.66 -7.93 -10.44
N ASP A 297 -13.24 -6.67 -10.54
CA ASP A 297 -12.69 -5.94 -9.41
C ASP A 297 -13.38 -4.59 -9.30
N THR A 298 -13.51 -4.13 -8.06
CA THR A 298 -14.03 -2.81 -7.73
C THR A 298 -13.30 -2.30 -6.51
N CYS A 299 -13.23 -0.98 -6.37
CA CYS A 299 -12.31 -0.34 -5.44
C CYS A 299 -12.67 -0.64 -3.99
N THR A 300 -13.96 -0.71 -3.64
CA THR A 300 -14.45 -1.06 -2.30
C THR A 300 -15.07 -2.46 -2.32
N ALA A 301 -14.70 -3.34 -1.38
CA ALA A 301 -15.36 -4.62 -1.22
C ALA A 301 -16.90 -4.45 -1.14
N PRO A 302 -17.69 -5.06 -2.04
CA PRO A 302 -19.15 -4.91 -2.06
C PRO A 302 -19.82 -5.45 -0.79
N SER A 303 -21.07 -5.05 -0.51
CA SER A 303 -21.86 -5.72 0.54
C SER A 303 -22.16 -7.18 0.18
N LEU A 304 -22.47 -8.00 1.19
CA LEU A 304 -22.85 -9.41 0.99
C LEU A 304 -24.15 -9.57 0.17
N ALA A 305 -25.07 -8.60 0.24
CA ALA A 305 -26.26 -8.58 -0.61
C ALA A 305 -25.89 -8.35 -2.08
N ALA A 306 -24.99 -7.40 -2.35
CA ALA A 306 -24.46 -7.17 -3.70
C ALA A 306 -23.74 -8.41 -4.23
N MET A 307 -22.91 -9.07 -3.41
CA MET A 307 -22.24 -10.32 -3.80
C MET A 307 -23.26 -11.41 -4.16
N ARG A 308 -24.33 -11.60 -3.38
CA ARG A 308 -25.39 -12.56 -3.72
C ARG A 308 -26.07 -12.23 -5.06
N ALA A 309 -26.42 -10.97 -5.27
CA ALA A 309 -27.06 -10.50 -6.51
C ALA A 309 -26.16 -10.68 -7.76
N TRP A 310 -24.85 -10.57 -7.59
CA TRP A 310 -23.87 -10.65 -8.68
C TRP A 310 -23.35 -12.07 -8.95
N ARG A 311 -23.59 -13.02 -8.05
CA ARG A 311 -23.05 -14.39 -8.15
C ARG A 311 -23.43 -15.12 -9.43
N PRO A 312 -24.65 -14.98 -9.99
CA PRO A 312 -24.98 -15.61 -11.27
C PRO A 312 -24.09 -15.14 -12.44
N SER A 313 -23.60 -13.89 -12.38
CA SER A 313 -22.86 -13.26 -13.48
C SER A 313 -21.34 -13.41 -13.38
N PHE A 314 -20.82 -13.52 -12.15
CA PHE A 314 -19.39 -13.56 -11.88
C PHE A 314 -19.03 -14.69 -10.91
N LYS A 315 -17.94 -15.39 -11.24
CA LYS A 315 -17.38 -16.45 -10.39
C LYS A 315 -16.24 -15.95 -9.51
N VAL A 316 -15.59 -14.86 -9.90
CA VAL A 316 -14.39 -14.36 -9.24
C VAL A 316 -14.54 -12.89 -8.86
N THR A 317 -14.15 -12.53 -7.64
CA THR A 317 -14.03 -11.14 -7.21
C THR A 317 -12.60 -10.86 -6.76
N ASN A 318 -12.08 -9.69 -7.06
CA ASN A 318 -10.87 -9.18 -6.42
C ASN A 318 -11.20 -8.49 -5.08
N ILE A 319 -10.24 -8.44 -4.18
CA ILE A 319 -10.28 -7.60 -2.96
C ILE A 319 -8.94 -6.91 -2.75
N TYR A 320 -8.98 -5.65 -2.28
CA TYR A 320 -7.77 -4.86 -2.01
C TYR A 320 -7.39 -4.93 -0.53
N ILE A 321 -6.51 -5.88 -0.19
CA ILE A 321 -6.22 -6.26 1.20
C ILE A 321 -5.33 -5.26 1.96
N GLY A 322 -4.65 -4.35 1.26
CA GLY A 322 -3.80 -3.33 1.89
C GLY A 322 -2.86 -2.63 0.91
N GLY A 323 -1.92 -1.86 1.50
CA GLY A 323 -0.83 -1.19 0.81
C GLY A 323 -0.96 0.33 0.74
N ALA A 324 0.19 1.01 0.65
CA ALA A 324 0.27 2.47 0.68
C ALA A 324 -0.42 3.17 -0.49
N ALA A 325 -0.61 2.52 -1.64
CA ALA A 325 -1.28 3.15 -2.77
C ALA A 325 -2.77 2.76 -2.87
N ARG A 326 -3.34 1.97 -1.93
CA ARG A 326 -4.75 1.58 -1.95
C ARG A 326 -5.67 2.80 -1.83
N GLY A 327 -6.51 3.05 -2.85
CA GLY A 327 -7.28 4.28 -2.97
C GLY A 327 -8.62 4.33 -2.24
N CYS A 328 -9.29 3.20 -2.00
CA CYS A 328 -10.58 3.18 -1.29
C CYS A 328 -10.49 2.56 0.10
N ALA A 329 -11.35 3.07 0.99
CA ALA A 329 -11.68 2.39 2.23
C ALA A 329 -12.23 0.98 1.96
N GLN A 330 -12.07 0.10 2.94
CA GLN A 330 -12.57 -1.28 2.87
C GLN A 330 -13.52 -1.57 4.03
N PRO A 331 -14.66 -0.86 4.14
CA PRO A 331 -15.61 -0.98 5.25
C PRO A 331 -16.20 -2.38 5.40
N ASN A 332 -16.46 -3.06 4.28
CA ASN A 332 -17.05 -4.39 4.27
C ASN A 332 -16.00 -5.51 4.40
N LEU A 333 -14.72 -5.23 4.11
CA LEU A 333 -13.70 -6.28 4.00
C LEU A 333 -13.24 -6.75 5.38
N THR A 334 -13.87 -7.84 5.82
CA THR A 334 -13.61 -8.49 7.11
C THR A 334 -13.35 -9.98 6.90
N LYS A 335 -12.87 -10.67 7.95
CA LYS A 335 -12.76 -12.15 7.96
C LYS A 335 -14.12 -12.81 7.69
N ARG A 336 -15.20 -12.25 8.28
CA ARG A 336 -16.57 -12.69 8.05
C ARG A 336 -16.97 -12.55 6.58
N TRP A 337 -16.72 -11.39 5.99
CA TRP A 337 -17.00 -11.16 4.57
C TRP A 337 -16.29 -12.16 3.67
N VAL A 338 -14.99 -12.39 3.90
CA VAL A 338 -14.21 -13.35 3.11
C VAL A 338 -14.79 -14.76 3.23
N ARG A 339 -15.18 -15.19 4.43
CA ARG A 339 -15.82 -16.49 4.65
C ARG A 339 -17.16 -16.59 3.91
N GLU A 340 -18.07 -15.64 4.11
CA GLU A 340 -19.41 -15.70 3.51
C GLU A 340 -19.38 -15.61 1.99
N VAL A 341 -18.49 -14.79 1.42
CA VAL A 341 -18.30 -14.75 -0.04
C VAL A 341 -17.76 -16.08 -0.59
N ARG A 342 -16.86 -16.74 0.15
CA ARG A 342 -16.39 -18.10 -0.20
C ARG A 342 -17.51 -19.14 -0.09
N GLU A 343 -18.41 -19.01 0.88
CA GLU A 343 -19.60 -19.87 1.03
C GLU A 343 -20.62 -19.65 -0.09
N MET A 344 -20.67 -18.46 -0.70
CA MET A 344 -21.40 -18.17 -1.94
C MET A 344 -20.72 -18.75 -3.20
N ASP A 345 -19.69 -19.57 -3.05
CA ASP A 345 -18.89 -20.16 -4.14
C ASP A 345 -18.20 -19.12 -5.04
N TYR A 346 -17.91 -17.93 -4.53
CA TYR A 346 -16.97 -17.03 -5.19
C TYR A 346 -15.54 -17.50 -4.99
N ARG A 347 -14.72 -17.32 -6.02
CA ARG A 347 -13.26 -17.27 -5.88
C ARG A 347 -12.78 -15.85 -5.65
N ILE A 348 -11.73 -15.69 -4.86
CA ILE A 348 -11.24 -14.38 -4.45
C ILE A 348 -9.82 -14.18 -4.99
N THR A 349 -9.53 -12.98 -5.49
CA THR A 349 -8.18 -12.54 -5.86
C THR A 349 -7.70 -11.52 -4.81
N PRO A 350 -6.88 -11.91 -3.83
CA PRO A 350 -6.35 -10.97 -2.85
C PRO A 350 -5.25 -10.11 -3.47
N THR A 351 -5.43 -8.79 -3.48
CA THR A 351 -4.51 -7.85 -4.13
C THR A 351 -3.99 -6.79 -3.15
N TYR A 352 -2.69 -6.53 -3.21
CA TYR A 352 -1.96 -5.61 -2.35
C TYR A 352 -1.39 -4.44 -3.18
N VAL A 353 -1.84 -3.22 -2.89
CA VAL A 353 -1.52 -2.01 -3.66
C VAL A 353 -0.46 -1.18 -2.93
N GLY A 354 0.80 -1.61 -3.08
CA GLY A 354 1.94 -0.99 -2.40
C GLY A 354 2.53 0.22 -3.14
N LEU A 355 3.78 0.59 -2.80
CA LEU A 355 4.51 1.66 -3.48
C LEU A 355 4.72 1.38 -4.97
N GLN A 356 4.51 2.38 -5.80
CA GLN A 356 4.57 2.29 -7.25
C GLN A 356 5.97 2.62 -7.79
N ALA A 357 6.18 2.29 -9.07
CA ALA A 357 7.47 2.48 -9.74
C ALA A 357 8.01 3.92 -9.60
N PRO A 358 9.34 4.13 -9.53
CA PRO A 358 9.92 5.47 -9.34
C PRO A 358 9.51 6.47 -10.43
N CYS A 359 9.30 5.98 -11.65
CA CYS A 359 8.90 6.78 -12.81
C CYS A 359 7.39 6.87 -13.02
N SER A 360 6.59 6.41 -12.05
CA SER A 360 5.14 6.61 -12.03
C SER A 360 4.79 8.07 -11.70
N SER A 361 3.58 8.50 -12.06
CA SER A 361 2.99 9.76 -11.63
C SER A 361 2.36 9.70 -10.23
N ARG A 362 2.28 8.52 -9.61
CA ARG A 362 1.64 8.36 -8.30
C ARG A 362 2.49 8.95 -7.17
N PRO A 363 1.87 9.45 -6.08
CA PRO A 363 2.64 10.00 -4.97
C PRO A 363 3.40 8.90 -4.20
N GLN A 364 2.76 7.75 -3.96
CA GLN A 364 3.39 6.62 -3.26
C GLN A 364 4.32 5.86 -4.18
N ARG A 365 5.61 6.21 -4.16
CA ARG A 365 6.64 5.58 -4.99
C ARG A 365 7.83 5.13 -4.16
N PHE A 366 8.47 4.06 -4.61
CA PHE A 366 9.81 3.71 -4.14
C PHE A 366 10.87 4.35 -5.03
N SER A 367 12.12 4.31 -4.60
CA SER A 367 13.30 4.76 -5.34
C SER A 367 14.15 3.57 -5.79
N ALA A 368 15.11 3.83 -6.69
CA ALA A 368 16.04 2.79 -7.12
C ALA A 368 16.85 2.19 -5.95
N LYS A 369 17.14 2.97 -4.91
CA LYS A 369 17.95 2.59 -3.74
C LYS A 369 17.19 1.67 -2.78
N ASN A 370 15.89 1.90 -2.58
CA ASN A 370 15.09 1.20 -1.57
C ASN A 370 14.15 0.12 -2.15
N ALA A 371 14.16 -0.10 -3.47
CA ALA A 371 13.28 -1.01 -4.19
C ALA A 371 13.18 -2.41 -3.56
N ALA A 372 14.32 -3.07 -3.33
CA ALA A 372 14.34 -4.42 -2.74
C ALA A 372 13.79 -4.42 -1.30
N SER A 373 14.12 -3.41 -0.49
CA SER A 373 13.62 -3.30 0.88
C SER A 373 12.10 -3.13 0.91
N HIS A 374 11.53 -2.27 0.05
CA HIS A 374 10.08 -2.09 -0.03
C HIS A 374 9.34 -3.28 -0.64
N GLY A 375 9.97 -4.03 -1.56
CA GLY A 375 9.41 -5.30 -2.04
C GLY A 375 9.24 -6.31 -0.90
N ALA A 376 10.27 -6.48 -0.06
CA ALA A 376 10.22 -7.35 1.11
C ALA A 376 9.21 -6.86 2.17
N LYS A 377 9.21 -5.56 2.50
CA LYS A 377 8.27 -4.97 3.47
C LYS A 377 6.82 -5.13 3.00
N SER A 378 6.55 -4.94 1.71
CA SER A 378 5.23 -5.15 1.13
C SER A 378 4.78 -6.60 1.28
N ALA A 379 5.65 -7.57 1.00
CA ALA A 379 5.33 -8.99 1.15
C ALA A 379 4.96 -9.37 2.59
N VAL A 380 5.71 -8.85 3.57
CA VAL A 380 5.42 -9.08 5.00
C VAL A 380 4.08 -8.45 5.39
N ASP A 381 3.79 -7.23 4.92
CA ASP A 381 2.51 -6.60 5.21
C ASP A 381 1.33 -7.34 4.56
N ALA A 382 1.45 -7.68 3.28
CA ALA A 382 0.43 -8.39 2.55
C ALA A 382 0.09 -9.74 3.20
N ALA A 383 1.10 -10.54 3.55
CA ALA A 383 0.91 -11.80 4.28
C ALA A 383 0.23 -11.56 5.65
N ARG A 384 0.65 -10.52 6.38
CA ARG A 384 0.03 -10.16 7.66
C ARG A 384 -1.44 -9.80 7.46
N LYS A 385 -1.80 -9.00 6.44
CA LYS A 385 -3.18 -8.54 6.17
C LYS A 385 -4.05 -9.70 5.71
N ALA A 386 -3.53 -10.57 4.85
CA ALA A 386 -4.20 -11.79 4.41
C ALA A 386 -4.57 -12.71 5.59
N ARG A 387 -3.63 -12.97 6.51
CA ARG A 387 -3.91 -13.78 7.72
C ARG A 387 -5.08 -13.22 8.55
N ARG A 388 -5.19 -11.90 8.71
CA ARG A 388 -6.30 -11.28 9.48
C ARG A 388 -7.65 -11.49 8.84
N LEU A 389 -7.67 -11.48 7.51
CA LEU A 389 -8.87 -11.75 6.73
C LEU A 389 -9.20 -13.25 6.68
N GLY A 390 -8.42 -14.10 7.36
CA GLY A 390 -8.61 -15.55 7.35
C GLY A 390 -8.18 -16.22 6.03
N ILE A 391 -7.42 -15.52 5.18
CA ILE A 391 -6.89 -16.08 3.95
C ILE A 391 -5.70 -16.97 4.32
N ARG A 392 -5.87 -18.27 4.12
CA ARG A 392 -4.92 -19.31 4.54
C ARG A 392 -3.57 -19.19 3.82
N GLU A 393 -2.52 -19.68 4.47
CA GLU A 393 -1.23 -19.88 3.82
C GLU A 393 -1.38 -20.80 2.60
N GLY A 394 -0.50 -20.64 1.62
CA GLY A 394 -0.59 -21.28 0.30
C GLY A 394 -1.54 -20.58 -0.67
N ALA A 395 -2.36 -19.62 -0.22
CA ALA A 395 -3.20 -18.80 -1.10
C ALA A 395 -2.35 -17.83 -1.97
N PRO A 396 -2.85 -17.41 -3.14
CA PRO A 396 -2.22 -16.37 -3.94
C PRO A 396 -2.43 -14.99 -3.33
N ILE A 397 -1.41 -14.13 -3.46
CA ILE A 397 -1.53 -12.68 -3.23
C ILE A 397 -0.88 -11.97 -4.40
N TYR A 398 -1.64 -11.08 -5.04
CA TYR A 398 -1.21 -10.27 -6.17
C TYR A 398 -0.64 -8.96 -5.66
N TYR A 399 0.60 -8.65 -6.02
CA TYR A 399 1.09 -7.28 -5.88
C TYR A 399 0.57 -6.44 -7.03
N ASP A 400 0.03 -5.28 -6.76
CA ASP A 400 -0.42 -4.33 -7.77
C ASP A 400 0.71 -3.35 -8.12
N MET A 401 1.40 -3.62 -9.24
CA MET A 401 2.42 -2.75 -9.81
C MET A 401 1.89 -2.12 -11.09
N GLU A 402 1.63 -0.83 -11.06
CA GLU A 402 0.90 -0.18 -12.14
C GLU A 402 1.79 0.15 -13.32
N ALA A 403 1.15 0.58 -14.41
CA ALA A 403 1.88 0.93 -15.62
C ALA A 403 2.98 1.96 -15.30
N TYR A 404 4.16 1.74 -15.88
CA TYR A 404 5.31 2.62 -15.69
C TYR A 404 6.10 2.75 -16.99
N LYS A 405 6.95 3.78 -17.06
CA LYS A 405 7.81 4.07 -18.21
C LYS A 405 8.93 3.03 -18.33
N THR A 406 8.62 1.90 -18.96
CA THR A 406 9.53 0.76 -19.24
C THR A 406 10.77 1.13 -20.06
N ASN A 407 10.69 2.18 -20.89
CA ASN A 407 11.82 2.73 -21.64
C ASN A 407 12.85 3.46 -20.75
N LYS A 408 12.57 3.68 -19.46
CA LYS A 408 13.55 4.21 -18.50
C LYS A 408 14.30 3.06 -17.81
N PRO A 409 15.55 2.74 -18.21
CA PRO A 409 16.25 1.54 -17.74
C PRO A 409 16.42 1.50 -16.22
N GLY A 410 16.75 2.63 -15.58
CA GLY A 410 16.86 2.71 -14.12
C GLY A 410 15.54 2.45 -13.39
N CYS A 411 14.41 2.90 -13.95
CA CYS A 411 13.09 2.63 -13.39
C CYS A 411 12.73 1.15 -13.53
N ARG A 412 12.93 0.58 -14.73
CA ARG A 412 12.71 -0.84 -15.00
C ARG A 412 13.54 -1.72 -14.07
N ALA A 413 14.84 -1.46 -13.94
CA ALA A 413 15.72 -2.21 -13.05
C ALA A 413 15.27 -2.12 -11.57
N ALA A 414 14.80 -0.95 -11.13
CA ALA A 414 14.25 -0.80 -9.78
C ALA A 414 12.97 -1.64 -9.60
N VAL A 415 12.05 -1.65 -10.56
CA VAL A 415 10.84 -2.49 -10.51
C VAL A 415 11.19 -3.97 -10.47
N LEU A 416 12.14 -4.43 -11.29
CA LEU A 416 12.56 -5.84 -11.28
C LEU A 416 13.16 -6.24 -9.93
N ARG A 417 14.02 -5.41 -9.31
CA ARG A 417 14.53 -5.65 -7.95
C ARG A 417 13.43 -5.66 -6.89
N PHE A 418 12.42 -4.80 -7.04
CA PHE A 418 11.25 -4.77 -6.15
C PHE A 418 10.48 -6.10 -6.25
N VAL A 419 10.10 -6.50 -7.47
CA VAL A 419 9.29 -7.71 -7.74
C VAL A 419 10.01 -8.96 -7.27
N ASP A 420 11.30 -9.08 -7.57
CA ASP A 420 12.14 -10.19 -7.15
C ASP A 420 12.16 -10.35 -5.62
N SER A 421 12.33 -9.23 -4.90
CA SER A 421 12.28 -9.20 -3.44
C SER A 421 10.88 -9.53 -2.88
N TRP A 422 9.81 -8.98 -3.47
CA TRP A 422 8.42 -9.34 -3.16
C TRP A 422 8.19 -10.85 -3.28
N VAL A 423 8.60 -11.44 -4.41
CA VAL A 423 8.40 -12.87 -4.69
C VAL A 423 9.10 -13.73 -3.64
N ARG A 424 10.40 -13.50 -3.40
CA ARG A 424 11.16 -14.27 -2.40
C ARG A 424 10.56 -14.14 -1.00
N ARG A 425 10.26 -12.90 -0.58
CA ARG A 425 9.81 -12.66 0.79
C ARG A 425 8.40 -13.17 1.02
N LEU A 426 7.50 -13.06 0.04
CA LEU A 426 6.13 -13.56 0.18
C LEU A 426 6.07 -15.09 0.19
N LYS A 427 6.92 -15.75 -0.61
CA LYS A 427 7.12 -17.20 -0.54
C LYS A 427 7.59 -17.63 0.85
N LYS A 428 8.59 -16.93 1.42
CA LYS A 428 9.06 -17.17 2.81
C LYS A 428 7.98 -16.90 3.85
N ALA A 429 7.02 -16.04 3.56
CA ALA A 429 5.88 -15.73 4.44
C ALA A 429 4.70 -16.72 4.28
N GLY A 430 4.85 -17.80 3.51
CA GLY A 430 3.87 -18.88 3.37
C GLY A 430 2.86 -18.70 2.22
N TYR A 431 2.93 -17.63 1.42
CA TYR A 431 1.94 -17.34 0.37
C TYR A 431 2.50 -17.53 -1.05
N LYS A 432 1.61 -17.64 -2.05
CA LYS A 432 2.01 -17.72 -3.46
C LYS A 432 2.12 -16.31 -4.06
N PRO A 433 3.33 -15.82 -4.39
CA PRO A 433 3.50 -14.48 -4.92
C PRO A 433 2.97 -14.39 -6.34
N CYS A 434 2.02 -13.48 -6.56
CA CYS A 434 1.47 -13.17 -7.86
C CYS A 434 1.70 -11.67 -8.17
N LEU A 435 1.51 -11.29 -9.42
CA LEU A 435 1.73 -9.91 -9.87
C LEU A 435 0.57 -9.44 -10.74
N TYR A 436 0.00 -8.30 -10.39
CA TYR A 436 -0.79 -7.50 -11.30
C TYR A 436 0.08 -6.41 -11.94
N SER A 437 -0.04 -6.21 -13.25
CA SER A 437 0.56 -5.07 -13.96
C SER A 437 0.01 -4.89 -15.38
N SER A 438 0.38 -3.80 -16.06
CA SER A 438 0.13 -3.64 -17.49
C SER A 438 0.89 -4.68 -18.30
N VAL A 439 0.22 -5.25 -19.32
CA VAL A 439 0.87 -6.16 -20.27
C VAL A 439 2.03 -5.49 -21.02
N ARG A 440 1.99 -4.16 -21.20
CA ARG A 440 2.99 -3.39 -21.95
C ARG A 440 4.18 -2.91 -21.11
N SER A 441 4.13 -3.05 -19.78
CA SER A 441 5.23 -2.71 -18.88
C SER A 441 5.59 -3.88 -17.96
N GLY A 442 5.02 -3.97 -16.76
CA GLY A 442 5.52 -4.85 -15.71
C GLY A 442 5.44 -6.33 -16.07
N ILE A 443 4.36 -6.78 -16.71
CA ILE A 443 4.24 -8.19 -17.12
C ILE A 443 5.28 -8.54 -18.18
N ARG A 444 5.44 -7.69 -19.18
CA ARG A 444 6.45 -7.86 -20.24
C ARG A 444 7.86 -7.83 -19.67
N ASP A 445 8.17 -6.86 -18.82
CA ASP A 445 9.51 -6.67 -18.27
C ASP A 445 9.88 -7.83 -17.33
N VAL A 446 8.96 -8.28 -16.46
CA VAL A 446 9.20 -9.44 -15.57
C VAL A 446 9.30 -10.73 -16.37
N GLY A 447 8.53 -10.88 -17.45
CA GLY A 447 8.59 -12.05 -18.31
C GLY A 447 9.91 -12.17 -19.08
N ARG A 448 10.46 -11.04 -19.54
CA ARG A 448 11.77 -10.98 -20.22
C ARG A 448 12.96 -11.03 -19.27
N ALA A 449 12.77 -10.67 -18.01
CA ALA A 449 13.87 -10.58 -17.06
C ALA A 449 14.46 -11.96 -16.75
N GLU A 450 15.78 -12.00 -16.69
CA GLU A 450 16.59 -13.13 -16.22
C GLU A 450 17.15 -12.81 -14.83
N GLY A 451 17.56 -13.84 -14.09
CA GLY A 451 18.17 -13.67 -12.77
C GLY A 451 17.23 -13.16 -11.66
N ILE A 452 15.91 -13.14 -11.89
CA ILE A 452 14.92 -12.78 -10.86
C ILE A 452 14.00 -13.95 -10.52
N SER A 453 13.51 -13.94 -9.29
CA SER A 453 12.45 -14.82 -8.81
C SER A 453 11.14 -14.40 -9.46
N ARG A 454 10.53 -15.30 -10.24
CA ARG A 454 9.29 -14.99 -10.97
C ARG A 454 8.04 -15.18 -10.11
N PRO A 455 7.01 -14.32 -10.26
CA PRO A 455 5.68 -14.57 -9.71
C PRO A 455 5.14 -15.91 -10.18
N VAL A 456 4.34 -16.58 -9.35
CA VAL A 456 3.72 -17.87 -9.67
C VAL A 456 2.56 -17.71 -10.67
N ALA A 457 1.85 -16.58 -10.62
CA ALA A 457 0.75 -16.24 -11.50
C ALA A 457 0.70 -14.73 -11.75
N ILE A 458 0.04 -14.34 -12.84
CA ILE A 458 -0.11 -12.95 -13.25
C ILE A 458 -1.58 -12.57 -13.43
N TRP A 459 -1.85 -11.29 -13.19
CA TRP A 459 -3.08 -10.61 -13.56
C TRP A 459 -2.70 -9.42 -14.44
N PHE A 460 -2.94 -9.49 -15.74
CA PHE A 460 -2.45 -8.47 -16.66
C PHE A 460 -3.57 -7.56 -17.15
N ALA A 461 -3.32 -6.25 -17.13
CA ALA A 461 -4.21 -5.27 -17.75
C ALA A 461 -3.87 -5.12 -19.23
N ASN A 462 -4.85 -5.38 -20.08
CA ASN A 462 -4.88 -4.99 -21.48
C ASN A 462 -6.34 -4.75 -21.88
N TRP A 463 -6.75 -3.48 -21.95
CA TRP A 463 -8.14 -3.06 -22.16
C TRP A 463 -8.54 -3.07 -23.63
N ASP A 464 -8.41 -4.24 -24.26
CA ASP A 464 -8.75 -4.46 -25.67
C ASP A 464 -10.18 -4.98 -25.87
N GLY A 465 -10.97 -5.08 -24.79
CA GLY A 465 -12.32 -5.66 -24.83
C GLY A 465 -12.35 -7.18 -25.01
N ARG A 466 -11.20 -7.85 -25.12
CA ARG A 466 -11.13 -9.29 -25.43
C ARG A 466 -10.97 -10.11 -24.16
N ALA A 467 -12.02 -10.81 -23.77
CA ALA A 467 -12.03 -11.74 -22.64
C ALA A 467 -11.30 -13.07 -22.95
N LYS A 468 -10.02 -12.99 -23.33
CA LYS A 468 -9.12 -14.15 -23.53
C LYS A 468 -7.79 -13.92 -22.80
N VAL A 469 -7.35 -14.91 -22.03
CA VAL A 469 -6.07 -14.86 -21.27
C VAL A 469 -4.84 -15.31 -22.09
N TYR A 470 -5.06 -15.90 -23.27
CA TYR A 470 -4.03 -16.38 -24.21
C TYR A 470 -4.20 -15.71 -25.58
N GLY A 471 -3.15 -15.73 -26.39
CA GLY A 471 -3.10 -15.07 -27.70
C GLY A 471 -2.96 -13.55 -27.64
N ASP A 472 -2.44 -13.01 -26.53
CA ASP A 472 -2.16 -11.58 -26.39
C ASP A 472 -0.78 -11.25 -27.01
N PRO A 473 -0.68 -10.27 -27.92
CA PRO A 473 0.55 -10.01 -28.67
C PRO A 473 1.73 -9.53 -27.81
N PHE A 474 1.49 -9.10 -26.57
CA PHE A 474 2.53 -8.60 -25.67
C PHE A 474 3.08 -9.67 -24.73
N ILE A 475 2.44 -10.85 -24.63
CA ILE A 475 2.84 -11.94 -23.74
C ILE A 475 2.75 -13.31 -24.47
N PRO A 476 3.89 -13.97 -24.73
CA PRO A 476 3.90 -15.30 -25.35
C PRO A 476 3.11 -16.32 -24.53
N ASP A 477 2.34 -17.21 -25.17
CA ASP A 477 1.49 -18.19 -24.49
C ASP A 477 2.26 -19.22 -23.63
N SER A 478 3.55 -19.38 -23.87
CA SER A 478 4.43 -20.20 -23.03
C SER A 478 4.68 -19.61 -21.63
N TRP A 479 4.53 -18.29 -21.45
CA TRP A 479 4.81 -17.63 -20.17
C TRP A 479 3.63 -17.74 -19.20
N TRP A 480 3.83 -18.20 -17.96
CA TRP A 480 2.71 -18.39 -17.01
C TRP A 480 1.52 -19.16 -17.65
N ASN A 481 1.81 -20.22 -18.39
CA ASN A 481 0.78 -21.12 -18.91
C ASN A 481 0.15 -21.97 -17.78
N ARG A 482 -0.86 -22.78 -18.12
CA ARG A 482 -1.49 -23.76 -17.23
C ARG A 482 -2.13 -23.12 -15.99
N HIS A 483 -3.20 -22.36 -16.21
CA HIS A 483 -4.05 -21.78 -15.15
C HIS A 483 -3.33 -20.77 -14.25
N ARG A 484 -2.50 -19.90 -14.84
CA ARG A 484 -1.70 -18.90 -14.11
C ARG A 484 -1.93 -17.47 -14.61
N ARG A 485 -3.02 -17.23 -15.34
CA ARG A 485 -3.32 -15.92 -15.95
C ARG A 485 -4.72 -15.41 -15.58
N ILE A 486 -4.77 -14.14 -15.23
CA ILE A 486 -5.99 -13.34 -15.18
C ILE A 486 -5.78 -12.18 -16.13
N LYS A 487 -6.80 -11.80 -16.90
CA LYS A 487 -6.74 -10.60 -17.74
C LYS A 487 -7.83 -9.64 -17.31
N GLN A 488 -7.45 -8.40 -17.03
CA GLN A 488 -8.40 -7.31 -17.03
C GLN A 488 -8.54 -6.76 -18.45
N TYR A 489 -9.70 -7.01 -19.07
CA TYR A 489 -9.95 -6.70 -20.47
C TYR A 489 -10.77 -5.42 -20.69
N ARG A 490 -11.36 -4.87 -19.61
CA ARG A 490 -12.13 -3.63 -19.64
C ARG A 490 -11.94 -2.88 -18.32
N GLY A 491 -11.52 -1.62 -18.39
CA GLY A 491 -11.43 -0.72 -17.24
C GLY A 491 -12.79 -0.17 -16.80
N GLY A 492 -12.77 0.79 -15.88
CA GLY A 492 -13.94 1.24 -15.13
C GLY A 492 -15.21 1.49 -15.94
N HIS A 493 -16.29 0.83 -15.56
CA HIS A 493 -17.64 1.02 -16.10
C HIS A 493 -18.68 0.50 -15.11
N LYS A 494 -19.92 0.98 -15.23
CA LYS A 494 -21.05 0.47 -14.45
C LYS A 494 -21.62 -0.79 -15.10
N GLU A 495 -21.89 -1.81 -14.30
CA GLU A 495 -22.77 -2.93 -14.66
C GLU A 495 -23.84 -3.10 -13.58
N THR A 496 -24.96 -3.71 -13.96
CA THR A 496 -26.09 -3.98 -13.06
C THR A 496 -26.43 -5.46 -13.11
N HIS A 497 -26.43 -6.14 -11.96
CA HIS A 497 -26.77 -7.56 -11.83
C HIS A 497 -27.65 -7.77 -10.60
N GLY A 498 -28.76 -8.51 -10.76
CA GLY A 498 -29.73 -8.75 -9.68
C GLY A 498 -30.25 -7.45 -9.05
N GLY A 499 -30.44 -6.38 -9.85
CA GLY A 499 -30.89 -5.06 -9.38
C GLY A 499 -29.81 -4.20 -8.72
N VAL A 500 -28.56 -4.67 -8.62
CA VAL A 500 -27.46 -3.94 -7.97
C VAL A 500 -26.47 -3.41 -9.01
N THR A 501 -26.27 -2.10 -9.04
CA THR A 501 -25.28 -1.42 -9.89
C THR A 501 -23.95 -1.23 -9.17
N ILE A 502 -22.84 -1.60 -9.80
CA ILE A 502 -21.48 -1.39 -9.27
C ILE A 502 -20.60 -0.90 -10.41
N ASN A 503 -19.75 0.08 -10.13
CA ASN A 503 -18.66 0.41 -11.03
C ASN A 503 -17.51 -0.60 -10.85
N ILE A 504 -17.21 -1.35 -11.90
CA ILE A 504 -16.23 -2.44 -11.91
C ILE A 504 -15.21 -2.26 -13.02
N ASP A 505 -14.15 -3.04 -12.94
CA ASP A 505 -13.43 -3.49 -14.12
C ASP A 505 -13.75 -4.98 -14.40
N SER A 506 -13.82 -5.35 -15.67
CA SER A 506 -14.13 -6.73 -16.06
C SER A 506 -12.85 -7.53 -16.26
N ASN A 507 -12.86 -8.74 -15.69
CA ASN A 507 -11.77 -9.70 -15.76
C ASN A 507 -12.21 -11.02 -16.37
N ILE A 508 -11.29 -11.69 -17.05
CA ILE A 508 -11.42 -13.10 -17.40
C ILE A 508 -10.32 -13.87 -16.68
N VAL A 509 -10.69 -14.97 -16.04
CA VAL A 509 -9.82 -15.75 -15.15
C VAL A 509 -9.54 -17.11 -15.79
N ASP A 510 -8.27 -17.47 -15.87
CA ASP A 510 -7.75 -18.84 -16.00
C ASP A 510 -6.51 -18.93 -15.11
N GLY A 511 -6.72 -18.79 -13.80
CA GLY A 511 -5.69 -18.28 -12.91
C GLY A 511 -5.86 -18.70 -11.47
N ARG A 512 -4.77 -18.54 -10.71
CA ARG A 512 -4.74 -18.85 -9.28
C ARG A 512 -5.60 -17.88 -8.49
N VAL A 513 -6.44 -18.41 -7.62
CA VAL A 513 -7.39 -17.66 -6.80
C VAL A 513 -7.52 -18.34 -5.44
N TYR A 514 -7.90 -17.58 -4.41
CA TYR A 514 -8.28 -18.11 -3.11
C TYR A 514 -9.68 -18.72 -3.19
#